data_AF-A0A0D7E577-F1
#
_entry.id   AF-A0A0D7E577-F1
#
_cell.length_a   1.000
_cell.length_b   1.000
_cell.length_c   1.000
_cell.angle_alpha   90.00
_cell.angle_beta   90.00
_cell.angle_gamma   90.00
#
_symmetry.space_group_name_H-M   'P 1'
#
loop_
_entity.id
_entity.type
_entity.pdbx_description
1 polymer ?
#
loop_
_entity_poly.entity_id
_entity_poly.type
_entity_poly.pdbx_seq_one_letter_code
_entity_poly.pdbx_strand_id
1 'polypeptide(L)'
;MYAWPSEQKVQRWAGEMPESFRFCAKFPRDVSQAGDLRAALEQAHAFQRLLLPLGRRVTPFWLQLPASVGPSRLSELAAFIDGFDAALAIEVRHPGFFDRGDGERALNRLLRDRGIERICLDTRALFSCHSHDPAVLHAQSKKPRLPVRPVAFSDSPQVRFVGHPELETNDAFMAPWLDKVAGWIEAGKTPHVYLHTPDNHRAPELAMRFHGLLSERLPGLPALPALRPAPQMSLLTD
;
A
#
# COMPACT_ATOMS: atom_id res chain seq x y z
N MET A 1 -10.08 8.54 -3.13
CA MET A 1 -9.90 9.72 -2.27
C MET A 1 -8.41 9.94 -2.07
N TYR A 2 -7.89 11.12 -2.43
CA TYR A 2 -6.50 11.57 -2.24
C TYR A 2 -6.57 12.97 -1.65
N ALA A 3 -7.16 13.08 -0.46
CA ALA A 3 -7.48 14.34 0.16
C ALA A 3 -6.83 14.43 1.53
N TRP A 4 -6.51 15.65 1.93
CA TRP A 4 -6.06 15.98 3.27
C TRP A 4 -7.17 15.65 4.28
N PRO A 5 -6.91 14.88 5.35
CA PRO A 5 -7.87 14.79 6.46
C PRO A 5 -7.94 16.14 7.18
N SER A 6 -9.08 16.46 7.79
CA SER A 6 -9.15 17.63 8.67
C SER A 6 -8.39 17.37 9.97
N GLU A 7 -7.87 18.42 10.60
CA GLU A 7 -7.23 18.31 11.92
C GLU A 7 -8.15 17.65 12.94
N GLN A 8 -9.43 18.02 12.95
CA GLN A 8 -10.46 17.41 13.82
C GLN A 8 -10.56 15.90 13.62
N LYS A 9 -10.51 15.43 12.36
CA LYS A 9 -10.56 14.00 12.04
C LYS A 9 -9.30 13.28 12.54
N VAL A 10 -8.12 13.90 12.39
CA VAL A 10 -6.86 13.35 12.91
C VAL A 10 -6.88 13.27 14.44
N GLN A 11 -7.35 14.31 15.13
CA GLN A 11 -7.49 14.32 16.59
C GLN A 11 -8.46 13.24 17.08
N ARG A 12 -9.59 13.08 16.39
CA ARG A 12 -10.55 12.01 16.71
C ARG A 12 -9.91 10.63 16.59
N TRP A 13 -9.20 10.36 15.49
CA TRP A 13 -8.47 9.10 15.32
C TRP A 13 -7.40 8.89 16.40
N ALA A 14 -6.68 9.95 16.80
CA ALA A 14 -5.68 9.86 17.85
C ALA A 14 -6.27 9.46 19.22
N GLY A 15 -7.48 9.95 19.53
CA GLY A 15 -8.21 9.63 20.76
C GLY A 15 -8.91 8.27 20.76
N GLU A 16 -9.33 7.76 19.60
CA GLU A 16 -10.08 6.50 19.47
C GLU A 16 -9.19 5.27 19.29
N MET A 17 -8.02 5.41 18.64
CA MET A 17 -7.27 4.24 18.17
C MET A 17 -6.26 3.70 19.20
N PRO A 18 -6.18 2.36 19.36
CA PRO A 18 -5.15 1.74 20.20
C PRO A 18 -3.73 2.14 19.80
N GLU A 19 -2.81 2.14 20.75
CA GLU A 19 -1.38 2.44 20.49
C GLU A 19 -0.72 1.41 19.55
N SER A 20 -1.20 0.17 19.56
CA SER A 20 -0.75 -0.91 18.67
C SER A 20 -1.24 -0.78 17.23
N PHE A 21 -2.21 0.11 16.96
CA PHE A 21 -2.72 0.33 15.61
C PHE A 21 -1.65 0.97 14.71
N ARG A 22 -1.67 0.63 13.42
CA ARG A 22 -0.74 1.17 12.43
C ARG A 22 -1.47 1.73 11.22
N PHE A 23 -1.05 2.92 10.80
CA PHE A 23 -1.44 3.60 9.59
C PHE A 23 -0.29 3.56 8.58
N CYS A 24 -0.61 3.15 7.36
CA CYS A 24 0.20 3.48 6.21
C CYS A 24 -0.40 4.72 5.54
N ALA A 25 0.13 5.89 5.90
CA ALA A 25 -0.44 7.17 5.51
C ALA A 25 -0.06 7.49 4.07
N LYS A 26 -1.01 7.28 3.15
CA LYS A 26 -0.81 7.61 1.74
C LYS A 26 -0.79 9.12 1.53
N PHE A 27 0.25 9.61 0.85
CA PHE A 27 0.34 11.03 0.52
C PHE A 27 -0.85 11.50 -0.34
N PRO A 28 -1.30 12.75 -0.16
CA PRO A 28 -2.32 13.35 -1.01
C PRO A 28 -1.83 13.54 -2.44
N ARG A 29 -2.74 13.97 -3.32
CA ARG A 29 -2.48 14.03 -4.76
C ARG A 29 -1.42 15.08 -5.13
N ASP A 30 -1.46 16.23 -4.47
CA ASP A 30 -0.51 17.34 -4.66
C ASP A 30 0.94 16.93 -4.41
N VAL A 31 1.18 15.99 -3.49
CA VAL A 31 2.50 15.38 -3.28
C VAL A 31 2.75 14.26 -4.29
N SER A 32 1.88 13.25 -4.32
CA SER A 32 2.13 12.01 -5.07
C SER A 32 2.06 12.15 -6.60
N GLN A 33 1.45 13.21 -7.11
CA GLN A 33 1.31 13.52 -8.54
C GLN A 33 2.02 14.82 -8.94
N ALA A 34 2.94 15.30 -8.11
CA ALA A 34 3.66 16.54 -8.38
C ALA A 34 4.44 16.50 -9.70
N GLY A 35 4.50 17.65 -10.37
CA GLY A 35 5.30 17.83 -11.58
C GLY A 35 6.80 17.63 -11.33
N ASP A 36 7.28 18.02 -10.15
CA ASP A 36 8.62 17.76 -9.62
C ASP A 36 8.50 17.28 -8.17
N LEU A 37 9.08 16.12 -7.83
CA LEU A 37 9.01 15.58 -6.46
C LEU A 37 9.80 16.44 -5.47
N ARG A 38 10.85 17.14 -5.91
CA ARG A 38 11.65 18.03 -5.03
C ARG A 38 10.81 19.19 -4.51
N ALA A 39 9.97 19.75 -5.36
CA ALA A 39 9.05 20.83 -5.00
C ALA A 39 7.92 20.37 -4.06
N ALA A 40 7.61 19.07 -4.04
CA ALA A 40 6.55 18.50 -3.22
C ALA A 40 6.96 18.23 -1.76
N LEU A 41 8.25 18.40 -1.41
CA LEU A 41 8.75 18.15 -0.06
C LEU A 41 8.07 19.02 0.98
N GLU A 42 7.81 20.29 0.67
CA GLU A 42 7.14 21.20 1.60
C GLU A 42 5.72 20.70 1.96
N GLN A 43 4.94 20.29 0.95
CA GLN A 43 3.61 19.70 1.15
C GLN A 43 3.68 18.34 1.85
N ALA A 44 4.71 17.53 1.58
CA ALA A 44 4.93 16.28 2.29
C ALA A 44 5.19 16.51 3.79
N HIS A 45 6.04 17.48 4.15
CA HIS A 45 6.27 17.86 5.54
C HIS A 45 5.03 18.47 6.18
N ALA A 46 4.23 19.25 5.45
CA ALA A 46 2.95 19.75 5.96
C ALA A 46 1.98 18.60 6.27
N PHE A 47 1.96 17.56 5.42
CA PHE A 47 1.15 16.36 5.66
C PHE A 47 1.65 15.57 6.87
N GLN A 48 2.97 15.43 7.01
CA GLN A 48 3.58 14.82 8.20
C GLN A 48 3.20 15.58 9.47
N ARG A 49 3.27 16.92 9.47
CA ARG A 49 2.89 17.78 10.60
C ARG A 49 1.43 17.59 10.99
N LEU A 50 0.53 17.55 10.01
CA LEU A 50 -0.89 17.30 10.24
C LEU A 50 -1.14 15.97 10.97
N LEU A 51 -0.36 14.93 10.66
CA LEU A 51 -0.53 13.59 11.23
C LEU A 51 0.24 13.37 12.56
N LEU A 52 0.97 14.38 13.06
CA LEU A 52 1.70 14.29 14.33
C LEU A 52 0.88 13.74 15.51
N PRO A 53 -0.42 14.08 15.69
CA PRO A 53 -1.22 13.53 16.79
C PRO A 53 -1.35 12.01 16.77
N LEU A 54 -1.21 11.36 15.62
CA LEU A 54 -1.25 9.89 15.50
C LEU A 54 0.05 9.24 15.99
N GLY A 55 1.14 10.00 16.08
CA GLY A 55 2.44 9.57 16.59
C GLY A 55 3.00 8.34 15.88
N ARG A 56 3.51 7.38 16.67
CA ARG A 56 4.12 6.13 16.18
C ARG A 56 3.17 5.21 15.42
N ARG A 57 1.86 5.51 15.42
CA ARG A 57 0.89 4.75 14.61
C ARG A 57 1.11 4.99 13.12
N VAL A 58 1.61 6.16 12.69
CA VAL A 58 1.89 6.42 11.27
C VAL A 58 3.26 5.88 10.91
N THR A 59 3.29 4.72 10.28
CA THR A 59 4.51 4.19 9.69
C THR A 59 4.18 3.08 8.68
N PRO A 60 4.73 3.14 7.45
CA PRO A 60 5.41 4.29 6.83
C PRO A 60 4.41 5.27 6.20
N PHE A 61 4.91 6.41 5.74
CA PHE A 61 4.25 7.22 4.73
C PHE A 61 4.35 6.55 3.37
N TRP A 62 3.23 6.50 2.64
CA TRP A 62 3.15 5.83 1.36
C TRP A 62 3.12 6.81 0.20
N LEU A 63 4.22 6.83 -0.56
CA LEU A 63 4.33 7.58 -1.82
C LEU A 63 3.99 6.68 -3.01
N GLN A 64 2.79 6.87 -3.57
CA GLN A 64 2.32 6.13 -4.74
C GLN A 64 2.51 6.94 -6.02
N LEU A 65 3.61 6.70 -6.72
CA LEU A 65 3.99 7.43 -7.92
C LEU A 65 3.13 7.04 -9.14
N PRO A 66 2.76 8.00 -10.02
CA PRO A 66 2.07 7.69 -11.26
C PRO A 66 2.98 7.04 -12.29
N ALA A 67 2.36 6.51 -13.35
CA ALA A 67 3.07 5.94 -14.49
C ALA A 67 3.89 6.98 -15.28
N SER A 68 3.73 8.29 -15.04
CA SER A 68 4.56 9.34 -15.65
C SER A 68 5.91 9.54 -14.92
N VAL A 69 6.09 8.98 -13.73
CA VAL A 69 7.38 9.02 -13.01
C VAL A 69 8.15 7.75 -13.37
N GLY A 70 9.02 7.86 -14.37
CA GLY A 70 9.87 6.77 -14.86
C GLY A 70 11.34 6.89 -14.44
N PRO A 71 12.21 6.00 -14.97
CA PRO A 71 13.63 5.98 -14.64
C PRO A 71 14.38 7.31 -14.84
N SER A 72 13.98 8.13 -15.82
CA SER A 72 14.58 9.46 -16.07
C SER A 72 14.39 10.44 -14.91
N ARG A 73 13.39 10.22 -14.05
CA ARG A 73 13.07 11.07 -12.89
C ARG A 73 13.52 10.46 -11.56
N LEU A 74 14.38 9.43 -11.60
CA LEU A 74 14.83 8.74 -10.39
C LEU A 74 15.61 9.64 -9.43
N SER A 75 16.32 10.65 -9.94
CA SER A 75 17.02 11.66 -9.12
C SER A 75 16.06 12.52 -8.31
N GLU A 76 14.86 12.82 -8.82
CA GLU A 76 13.83 13.54 -8.06
C GLU A 76 13.31 12.69 -6.90
N LEU A 77 13.10 11.39 -7.14
CA LEU A 77 12.70 10.45 -6.08
C LEU A 77 13.80 10.32 -5.01
N ALA A 78 15.07 10.24 -5.42
CA ALA A 78 16.19 10.20 -4.48
C ALA A 78 16.20 11.44 -3.59
N ALA A 79 16.07 12.64 -4.18
CA ALA A 79 16.00 13.89 -3.44
C ALA A 79 14.79 13.97 -2.50
N PHE A 80 13.63 13.45 -2.91
CA PHE A 80 12.45 13.38 -2.04
C PHE A 80 12.70 12.45 -0.83
N ILE A 81 13.28 11.27 -1.06
CA ILE A 81 13.60 10.33 0.02
C ILE A 81 14.62 10.96 0.98
N ASP A 82 15.66 11.60 0.45
CA ASP A 82 16.72 12.21 1.25
C ASP A 82 16.24 13.45 2.04
N GLY A 83 15.17 14.11 1.58
CA GLY A 83 14.61 15.31 2.21
C GLY A 83 13.41 15.05 3.13
N PHE A 84 12.98 13.80 3.33
CA PHE A 84 11.78 13.49 4.12
C PHE A 84 12.12 12.68 5.38
N ASP A 85 11.90 13.28 6.55
CA ASP A 85 12.36 12.77 7.85
C ASP A 85 11.35 11.81 8.51
N ALA A 86 10.88 10.80 7.77
CA ALA A 86 10.08 9.70 8.32
C ALA A 86 10.14 8.46 7.42
N ALA A 87 9.74 7.31 7.98
CA ALA A 87 9.70 6.05 7.23
C ALA A 87 8.82 6.19 5.98
N LEU A 88 9.36 5.77 4.83
CA LEU A 88 8.69 5.82 3.54
C LEU A 88 8.52 4.42 2.95
N ALA A 89 7.45 4.25 2.16
CA ALA A 89 7.25 3.12 1.29
C ALA A 89 6.77 3.61 -0.10
N ILE A 90 7.39 3.09 -1.15
CA ILE A 90 7.22 3.59 -2.52
C ILE A 90 6.45 2.56 -3.35
N GLU A 91 5.33 2.96 -3.96
CA GLU A 91 4.67 2.22 -5.03
C GLU A 91 4.97 2.90 -6.36
N VAL A 92 5.70 2.24 -7.26
CA VAL A 92 5.95 2.72 -8.63
C VAL A 92 4.97 2.11 -9.63
N ARG A 93 4.64 2.85 -10.69
CA ARG A 93 3.69 2.39 -11.73
C ARG A 93 4.20 2.49 -13.16
N HIS A 94 5.42 2.99 -13.36
CA HIS A 94 6.00 3.11 -14.70
C HIS A 94 6.60 1.76 -15.15
N PRO A 95 6.25 1.24 -16.36
CA PRO A 95 6.73 -0.06 -16.85
C PRO A 95 8.26 -0.23 -16.87
N GLY A 96 9.02 0.84 -17.13
CA GLY A 96 10.49 0.86 -17.06
C GLY A 96 11.11 0.54 -15.68
N PHE A 97 10.30 0.31 -14.65
CA PHE A 97 10.74 -0.23 -13.36
C PHE A 97 10.40 -1.73 -13.17
N PHE A 98 9.98 -2.41 -14.23
CA PHE A 98 9.52 -3.81 -14.22
C PHE A 98 10.03 -4.65 -15.40
N ASP A 99 10.92 -4.10 -16.23
CA ASP A 99 11.47 -4.71 -17.43
C ASP A 99 12.81 -5.45 -17.19
N ARG A 100 13.27 -5.53 -15.94
CA ARG A 100 14.59 -6.06 -15.54
C ARG A 100 15.77 -5.28 -16.12
N GLY A 101 15.54 -4.10 -16.70
CA GLY A 101 16.55 -3.21 -17.25
C GLY A 101 17.25 -2.36 -16.19
N ASP A 102 18.02 -1.36 -16.65
CA ASP A 102 18.78 -0.47 -15.75
C ASP A 102 17.88 0.38 -14.85
N GLY A 103 16.70 0.80 -15.34
CA GLY A 103 15.75 1.56 -14.55
C GLY A 103 15.27 0.79 -13.32
N GLU A 104 14.87 -0.47 -13.50
CA GLU A 104 14.49 -1.35 -12.38
C GLU A 104 15.66 -1.61 -11.43
N ARG A 105 16.86 -1.88 -11.95
CA ARG A 105 18.06 -2.10 -11.12
C ARG A 105 18.42 -0.87 -10.29
N ALA A 106 18.36 0.32 -10.90
CA ALA A 106 18.66 1.58 -10.24
C ALA A 106 17.64 1.90 -9.14
N LEU A 107 16.34 1.71 -9.40
CA LEU A 107 15.31 1.85 -8.38
C LEU A 107 15.53 0.89 -7.20
N ASN A 108 15.74 -0.39 -7.48
CA ASN A 108 15.94 -1.39 -6.44
C ASN A 108 17.19 -1.11 -5.59
N ARG A 109 18.24 -0.55 -6.19
CA ARG A 109 19.43 -0.11 -5.47
C ARG A 109 19.12 1.09 -4.60
N LEU A 110 18.52 2.14 -5.17
CA LEU A 110 18.14 3.35 -4.44
C LEU A 110 17.33 3.04 -3.18
N LEU A 111 16.28 2.22 -3.32
CA LEU A 111 15.39 1.88 -2.23
C LEU A 111 16.07 1.01 -1.17
N ARG A 112 16.78 -0.05 -1.58
CA ARG A 112 17.49 -0.94 -0.65
C ARG A 112 18.57 -0.21 0.13
N ASP A 113 19.39 0.61 -0.54
CA ASP A 113 20.52 1.29 0.09
C ASP A 113 20.05 2.34 1.13
N ARG A 114 18.80 2.81 1.02
CA ARG A 114 18.16 3.75 1.96
C ARG A 114 17.16 3.08 2.91
N GLY A 115 17.05 1.75 2.90
CA GLY A 115 16.09 1.00 3.71
C GLY A 115 14.62 1.34 3.43
N ILE A 116 14.30 1.86 2.24
CA ILE A 116 12.96 2.25 1.83
C ILE A 116 12.23 1.05 1.22
N GLU A 117 11.01 0.80 1.67
CA GLU A 117 10.25 -0.35 1.17
C GLU A 117 9.71 -0.10 -0.25
N ARG A 118 9.71 -1.15 -1.09
CA ARG A 118 9.02 -1.15 -2.38
C ARG A 118 7.70 -1.86 -2.22
N ILE A 119 6.60 -1.09 -2.23
CA ILE A 119 5.25 -1.65 -2.17
C ILE A 119 4.99 -2.45 -3.45
N CYS A 120 4.71 -3.74 -3.28
CA CYS A 120 4.34 -4.59 -4.41
C CYS A 120 2.83 -4.52 -4.66
N LEU A 121 2.44 -3.94 -5.78
CA LEU A 121 1.08 -4.00 -6.28
C LEU A 121 0.86 -5.31 -7.05
N ASP A 122 -0.14 -6.08 -6.64
CA ASP A 122 -0.64 -7.24 -7.40
C ASP A 122 -2.08 -7.00 -7.85
N THR A 123 -2.28 -6.98 -9.16
CA THR A 123 -3.59 -6.79 -9.81
C THR A 123 -3.98 -8.00 -10.67
N ARG A 124 -3.26 -9.12 -10.57
CA ARG A 124 -3.51 -10.30 -11.41
C ARG A 124 -4.94 -10.83 -11.25
N ALA A 125 -5.43 -10.91 -10.01
CA ALA A 125 -6.81 -11.35 -9.71
C ALA A 125 -7.88 -10.37 -10.24
N LEU A 126 -7.65 -9.06 -10.10
CA LEU A 126 -8.53 -8.05 -10.72
C LEU A 126 -8.62 -8.23 -12.24
N PHE A 127 -7.50 -8.50 -12.89
CA PHE A 127 -7.42 -8.61 -14.35
C PHE A 127 -7.77 -9.98 -14.92
N SER A 128 -7.95 -11.00 -14.08
CA SER A 128 -8.58 -12.26 -14.49
C SER A 128 -10.10 -12.17 -14.58
N CYS A 129 -10.71 -11.10 -14.07
CA CYS A 129 -12.15 -10.87 -14.17
C CYS A 129 -12.53 -10.34 -15.55
N HIS A 130 -13.43 -11.04 -16.25
CA HIS A 130 -13.97 -10.65 -17.56
C HIS A 130 -15.41 -10.06 -17.48
N SER A 131 -15.80 -9.55 -16.32
CA SER A 131 -17.13 -8.95 -16.09
C SER A 131 -17.25 -7.55 -16.72
N HIS A 132 -18.47 -7.21 -17.17
CA HIS A 132 -18.84 -5.86 -17.60
C HIS A 132 -19.38 -4.97 -16.46
N ASP A 133 -19.31 -5.46 -15.21
CA ASP A 133 -19.70 -4.68 -14.04
C ASP A 133 -18.93 -3.33 -14.01
N PRO A 134 -19.63 -2.18 -13.87
CA PRO A 134 -19.00 -0.86 -13.81
C PRO A 134 -17.88 -0.74 -12.77
N ALA A 135 -18.01 -1.38 -11.60
CA ALA A 135 -16.98 -1.35 -10.56
C ALA A 135 -15.70 -2.09 -11.00
N VAL A 136 -15.85 -3.23 -11.67
CA VAL A 136 -14.72 -3.99 -12.23
C VAL A 136 -14.02 -3.19 -13.32
N LEU A 137 -14.78 -2.67 -14.30
CA LEU A 137 -14.24 -1.86 -15.38
C LEU A 137 -13.54 -0.59 -14.86
N HIS A 138 -14.16 0.09 -13.88
CA HIS A 138 -13.57 1.25 -13.22
C HIS A 138 -12.25 0.89 -12.54
N ALA A 139 -12.21 -0.18 -11.74
CA ALA A 139 -11.00 -0.62 -11.06
C ALA A 139 -9.90 -0.99 -12.07
N GLN A 140 -10.22 -1.73 -13.12
CA GLN A 140 -9.29 -2.12 -14.19
C GLN A 140 -8.73 -0.89 -14.94
N SER A 141 -9.55 0.13 -15.21
CA SER A 141 -9.10 1.36 -15.89
C SER A 141 -8.09 2.19 -15.07
N LYS A 142 -8.12 2.07 -13.73
CA LYS A 142 -7.31 2.88 -12.80
C LYS A 142 -6.06 2.17 -12.30
N LYS A 143 -5.92 0.87 -12.56
CA LYS A 143 -4.83 0.04 -12.04
C LYS A 143 -3.92 -0.42 -13.18
N PRO A 144 -2.58 -0.34 -13.03
CA PRO A 144 -1.70 -0.82 -14.08
C PRO A 144 -1.60 -2.35 -14.06
N ARG A 145 -1.35 -2.95 -15.22
CA ARG A 145 -0.97 -4.36 -15.39
C ARG A 145 0.55 -4.47 -15.35
N LEU A 146 1.12 -4.67 -14.17
CA LEU A 146 2.58 -4.72 -13.98
C LEU A 146 3.00 -6.07 -13.38
N PRO A 147 4.20 -6.56 -13.72
CA PRO A 147 4.78 -7.72 -13.08
C PRO A 147 4.89 -7.58 -11.56
N VAL A 148 4.58 -8.65 -10.83
CA VAL A 148 4.77 -8.73 -9.37
C VAL A 148 6.26 -8.80 -9.03
N ARG A 149 6.67 -8.09 -7.97
CA ARG A 149 8.03 -8.06 -7.42
C ARG A 149 7.97 -8.24 -5.89
N PRO A 150 7.99 -9.49 -5.39
CA PRO A 150 7.85 -9.80 -3.98
C PRO A 150 9.18 -9.63 -3.24
N VAL A 151 9.69 -8.40 -3.23
CA VAL A 151 10.94 -8.02 -2.54
C VAL A 151 10.64 -7.52 -1.12
N ALA A 152 11.64 -7.59 -0.25
CA ALA A 152 11.61 -6.94 1.06
C ALA A 152 12.88 -6.10 1.16
N PHE A 153 12.74 -4.77 1.08
CA PHE A 153 13.88 -3.84 1.22
C PHE A 153 13.99 -3.25 2.63
N SER A 154 12.99 -3.50 3.47
CA SER A 154 12.95 -3.13 4.88
C SER A 154 12.59 -4.34 5.76
N ASP A 155 12.42 -4.09 7.06
CA ASP A 155 11.87 -5.06 8.01
C ASP A 155 10.34 -5.09 8.04
N SER A 156 9.69 -4.26 7.23
CA SER A 156 8.24 -4.21 7.10
C SER A 156 7.80 -4.29 5.63
N PRO A 157 8.02 -5.43 4.96
CA PRO A 157 7.67 -5.60 3.54
C PRO A 157 6.18 -5.39 3.30
N GLN A 158 5.83 -4.82 2.14
CA GLN A 158 4.45 -4.40 1.88
C GLN A 158 3.91 -4.94 0.57
N VAL A 159 2.70 -5.48 0.65
CA VAL A 159 1.93 -5.94 -0.52
C VAL A 159 0.58 -5.24 -0.56
N ARG A 160 0.21 -4.78 -1.75
CA ARG A 160 -1.12 -4.30 -2.05
C ARG A 160 -1.75 -5.22 -3.09
N PHE A 161 -2.70 -6.02 -2.66
CA PHE A 161 -3.40 -6.96 -3.51
C PHE A 161 -4.78 -6.41 -3.89
N VAL A 162 -5.05 -6.33 -5.19
CA VAL A 162 -6.36 -5.94 -5.73
C VAL A 162 -7.01 -7.19 -6.31
N GLY A 163 -7.98 -7.70 -5.57
CA GLY A 163 -8.63 -8.97 -5.80
C GLY A 163 -9.70 -8.96 -6.89
N HIS A 164 -10.13 -10.16 -7.21
CA HIS A 164 -11.34 -10.49 -7.94
C HIS A 164 -12.58 -10.20 -7.07
N PRO A 165 -13.73 -9.80 -7.64
CA PRO A 165 -14.97 -9.56 -6.88
C PRO A 165 -15.52 -10.81 -6.17
N GLU A 166 -15.31 -11.98 -6.78
CA GLU A 166 -15.57 -13.27 -6.12
C GLU A 166 -14.41 -13.65 -5.19
N LEU A 167 -14.69 -13.95 -3.92
CA LEU A 167 -13.66 -14.12 -2.88
C LEU A 167 -12.82 -15.37 -3.13
N GLU A 168 -13.45 -16.50 -3.42
CA GLU A 168 -12.81 -17.81 -3.59
C GLU A 168 -11.85 -17.81 -4.79
N THR A 169 -12.18 -17.05 -5.84
CA THR A 169 -11.30 -16.87 -7.02
C THR A 169 -9.96 -16.25 -6.65
N ASN A 170 -9.88 -15.52 -5.53
CA ASN A 170 -8.63 -14.90 -5.09
C ASN A 170 -7.61 -15.92 -4.56
N ASP A 171 -8.02 -17.12 -4.13
CA ASP A 171 -7.15 -18.06 -3.42
C ASP A 171 -5.93 -18.45 -4.24
N ALA A 172 -6.12 -18.76 -5.53
CA ALA A 172 -5.04 -19.13 -6.42
C ALA A 172 -4.01 -17.98 -6.59
N PHE A 173 -4.46 -16.73 -6.52
CA PHE A 173 -3.60 -15.56 -6.61
C PHE A 173 -2.97 -15.18 -5.26
N MET A 174 -3.65 -15.46 -4.15
CA MET A 174 -3.16 -15.24 -2.79
C MET A 174 -2.17 -16.33 -2.35
N ALA A 175 -2.27 -17.57 -2.85
CA ALA A 175 -1.42 -18.68 -2.42
C ALA A 175 0.10 -18.36 -2.43
N PRO A 176 0.69 -17.80 -3.51
CA PRO A 176 2.10 -17.41 -3.48
C PRO A 176 2.42 -16.29 -2.48
N TRP A 177 1.47 -15.40 -2.20
CA TRP A 177 1.63 -14.35 -1.20
C TRP A 177 1.55 -14.88 0.21
N LEU A 178 0.68 -15.87 0.46
CA LEU A 178 0.55 -16.51 1.76
C LEU A 178 1.87 -17.20 2.14
N ASP A 179 2.48 -17.94 1.22
CA ASP A 179 3.81 -18.55 1.44
C ASP A 179 4.88 -17.48 1.66
N LYS A 180 4.84 -16.39 0.88
CA LYS A 180 5.83 -15.31 0.97
C LYS A 180 5.74 -14.53 2.28
N VAL A 181 4.52 -14.20 2.71
CA VAL A 181 4.24 -13.49 3.95
C VAL A 181 4.59 -14.37 5.15
N ALA A 182 4.27 -15.68 5.09
CA ALA A 182 4.69 -16.64 6.11
C ALA A 182 6.23 -16.64 6.26
N GLY A 183 6.96 -16.81 5.15
CA GLY A 183 8.41 -16.80 5.18
C GLY A 183 9.01 -15.46 5.64
N TRP A 184 8.35 -14.33 5.40
CA TRP A 184 8.78 -13.04 5.97
C TRP A 184 8.61 -12.99 7.49
N ILE A 185 7.48 -13.48 8.01
CA ILE A 185 7.21 -13.51 9.46
C ILE A 185 8.20 -14.44 10.16
N GLU A 186 8.46 -15.62 9.61
CA GLU A 186 9.44 -16.57 10.15
C GLU A 186 10.86 -16.01 10.14
N ALA A 187 11.19 -15.16 9.15
CA ALA A 187 12.45 -14.43 9.09
C ALA A 187 12.50 -13.22 10.04
N GLY A 188 11.52 -13.04 10.93
CA GLY A 188 11.46 -11.97 11.93
C GLY A 188 11.00 -10.61 11.39
N LYS A 189 10.41 -10.55 10.18
CA LYS A 189 9.89 -9.32 9.59
C LYS A 189 8.42 -9.07 9.98
N THR A 190 7.98 -7.83 9.81
CA THR A 190 6.60 -7.38 10.12
C THR A 190 5.88 -6.94 8.84
N PRO A 191 5.39 -7.87 8.00
CA PRO A 191 4.76 -7.53 6.73
C PRO A 191 3.44 -6.76 6.90
N HIS A 192 3.15 -5.85 5.98
CA HIS A 192 1.85 -5.19 5.87
C HIS A 192 1.15 -5.62 4.57
N VAL A 193 -0.07 -6.11 4.70
CA VAL A 193 -0.88 -6.63 3.60
C VAL A 193 -2.13 -5.76 3.45
N TYR A 194 -2.26 -5.07 2.32
CA TYR A 194 -3.44 -4.25 1.99
C TYR A 194 -4.28 -4.98 0.95
N LEU A 195 -5.50 -5.35 1.30
CA LEU A 195 -6.43 -6.05 0.41
C LEU A 195 -7.54 -5.11 -0.06
N HIS A 196 -7.85 -5.20 -1.35
CA HIS A 196 -8.91 -4.45 -2.00
C HIS A 196 -9.74 -5.37 -2.89
N THR A 197 -11.03 -5.09 -3.02
CA THR A 197 -11.88 -5.58 -4.11
C THR A 197 -12.17 -4.43 -5.09
N PRO A 198 -12.73 -4.67 -6.29
CA PRO A 198 -12.99 -3.61 -7.26
C PRO A 198 -13.80 -2.43 -6.69
N ASP A 199 -14.81 -2.72 -5.87
CA ASP A 199 -15.67 -1.76 -5.16
C ASP A 199 -15.26 -1.51 -3.70
N ASN A 200 -14.32 -2.30 -3.16
CA ASN A 200 -13.93 -2.39 -1.74
C ASN A 200 -15.03 -2.83 -0.77
N HIS A 201 -16.22 -3.24 -1.22
CA HIS A 201 -17.27 -3.71 -0.31
C HIS A 201 -16.87 -5.00 0.41
N ARG A 202 -16.32 -5.96 -0.34
CA ARG A 202 -15.88 -7.27 0.19
C ARG A 202 -14.42 -7.30 0.66
N ALA A 203 -13.78 -6.13 0.79
CA ALA A 203 -12.38 -6.05 1.21
C ALA A 203 -12.13 -6.56 2.65
N PRO A 204 -13.02 -6.30 3.64
CA PRO A 204 -12.90 -6.89 4.97
C PRO A 204 -12.96 -8.42 4.97
N GLU A 205 -13.89 -9.02 4.21
CA GLU A 205 -14.03 -10.47 4.09
C GLU A 205 -12.80 -11.09 3.40
N LEU A 206 -12.26 -10.41 2.38
CA LEU A 206 -11.01 -10.82 1.74
C LEU A 206 -9.84 -10.80 2.74
N ALA A 207 -9.77 -9.80 3.62
CA ALA A 207 -8.75 -9.70 4.67
C ALA A 207 -8.87 -10.81 5.70
N MET A 208 -10.09 -11.14 6.14
CA MET A 208 -10.33 -12.29 7.02
C MET A 208 -9.93 -13.60 6.34
N ARG A 209 -10.28 -13.78 5.05
CA ARG A 209 -9.92 -14.98 4.29
C ARG A 209 -8.40 -15.14 4.17
N PHE A 210 -7.69 -14.06 3.81
CA PHE A 210 -6.23 -14.08 3.74
C PHE A 210 -5.61 -14.44 5.09
N HIS A 211 -6.09 -13.86 6.19
CA HIS A 211 -5.60 -14.17 7.54
C HIS A 211 -5.87 -15.62 7.94
N GLY A 212 -7.05 -16.16 7.64
CA GLY A 212 -7.37 -17.57 7.89
C GLY A 212 -6.41 -18.51 7.17
N LEU A 213 -6.23 -18.31 5.86
CA LEU A 213 -5.30 -19.11 5.06
C LEU A 213 -3.81 -18.91 5.46
N LEU A 214 -3.46 -17.74 5.99
CA LEU A 214 -2.11 -17.47 6.52
C LEU A 214 -1.90 -18.21 7.85
N SER A 215 -2.92 -18.28 8.69
CA SER A 215 -2.87 -18.97 9.99
C SER A 215 -2.66 -20.48 9.82
N GLU A 216 -3.14 -21.07 8.72
CA GLU A 216 -2.85 -22.46 8.35
C GLU A 216 -1.34 -22.70 8.08
N ARG A 217 -0.62 -21.69 7.59
CA ARG A 217 0.83 -21.74 7.32
C ARG A 217 1.67 -21.35 8.52
N LEU A 218 1.11 -20.57 9.45
CA LEU A 218 1.78 -20.07 10.64
C LEU A 218 0.99 -20.47 11.90
N PRO A 219 1.15 -21.71 12.39
CA PRO A 219 0.57 -22.11 13.67
C PRO A 219 1.03 -21.17 14.79
N GLY A 220 0.08 -20.52 15.46
CA GLY A 220 0.36 -19.52 16.50
C GLY A 220 0.18 -18.06 16.08
N LEU A 221 -0.16 -17.79 14.81
CA LEU A 221 -0.59 -16.45 14.40
C LEU A 221 -1.82 -16.02 15.22
N PRO A 222 -1.81 -14.85 15.89
CA PRO A 222 -2.96 -14.40 16.67
C PRO A 222 -4.21 -14.25 15.80
N ALA A 223 -5.35 -14.69 16.33
CA ALA A 223 -6.64 -14.51 15.67
C ALA A 223 -6.96 -13.03 15.51
N LEU A 224 -7.52 -12.66 14.35
CA LEU A 224 -8.10 -11.32 14.18
C LEU A 224 -9.38 -11.19 15.01
N PRO A 225 -9.68 -9.97 15.50
CA PRO A 225 -10.99 -9.70 16.08
C PRO A 225 -12.09 -9.95 15.05
N ALA A 226 -13.21 -10.53 15.48
CA ALA A 226 -14.37 -10.71 14.61
C ALA A 226 -14.82 -9.36 14.03
N LEU A 227 -15.11 -9.33 12.72
CA LEU A 227 -15.72 -8.16 12.09
C LEU A 227 -17.06 -7.88 12.79
N ARG A 228 -17.13 -6.76 13.50
CA ARG A 228 -18.41 -6.22 13.94
C ARG A 228 -18.98 -5.42 12.77
N PRO A 229 -20.25 -5.62 12.39
CA PRO A 229 -20.91 -4.71 11.47
C PRO A 229 -20.87 -3.31 12.09
N ALA A 230 -20.01 -2.44 11.57
CA ALA A 230 -20.09 -1.02 11.88
C ALA A 230 -21.24 -0.45 11.03
N PRO A 231 -22.08 0.45 11.56
CA PRO A 231 -22.86 1.31 10.68
C PRO A 231 -21.88 1.97 9.71
N GLN A 232 -22.17 1.87 8.42
CA GLN A 232 -21.30 2.33 7.33
C GLN A 232 -20.96 3.80 7.56
N MET A 233 -19.82 4.08 8.20
CA MET A 233 -19.33 5.43 8.34
C MET A 233 -18.82 5.85 6.97
N SER A 234 -19.69 6.51 6.21
CA SER A 234 -19.30 7.21 5.00
C SER A 234 -18.11 8.10 5.34
N LEU A 235 -16.96 7.86 4.71
CA LEU A 235 -15.84 8.80 4.70
C LEU A 235 -16.14 10.04 3.83
N LEU A 236 -17.39 10.16 3.34
CA LEU A 236 -17.94 11.26 2.58
C LEU A 236 -19.25 11.72 3.25
N THR A 237 -19.15 12.60 4.23
CA THR A 237 -20.21 13.55 4.55
C THR A 237 -19.52 14.84 4.97
N ASP A 238 -19.78 15.85 4.14
CA ASP A 238 -19.50 17.29 4.18
C ASP A 238 -18.03 17.76 4.23
#